data_AF-A0A8T2K6F7-F1
#
_entry.id   AF-A0A8T2K6F7-F1
#
_cell.length_a   1.000
_cell.length_b   1.000
_cell.length_c   1.000
_cell.angle_alpha   90.00
_cell.angle_beta   90.00
_cell.angle_gamma   90.00
#
_symmetry.space_group_name_H-M   'P 1'
#
loop_
_entity.id
_entity.type
_entity.pdbx_description
1 polymer ?
#
loop_
_entity_poly.entity_id
_entity_poly.type
_entity_poly.pdbx_seq_one_letter_code
_entity_poly.pdbx_strand_id
1 'polypeptide(L)'
;MDKPKETENDIVPRTDEYGFVRPTEFDYVFYEEFLTRYHVVLNRRAMKWSKLMKNSKAVEKNLKVKRYIRKGIPNEYRSHIWMVVSGAQAQMETNPGYYQHAFTEGERNAKLVDLVTTDLNRTFPDNVKFRKSANPSLQKDLYNVLVAYGQHNKNVGYCQTVLRIWDCLFFEGSKILFRVALTLIKQNQSFILEARNFPDVCDSFKKITKGEFVTDCHIFMQRIFVEPGSLSRITINKLREVQRSRLLTDQ
;
A
#
# COMPACT_ATOMS: atom_id res chain seq x y z
N MET A 1 -17.15 -47.36 12.58
CA MET A 1 -16.09 -46.45 12.08
C MET A 1 -16.50 -45.04 12.45
N ASP A 2 -15.98 -44.56 13.57
CA ASP A 2 -16.22 -43.21 14.05
C ASP A 2 -15.60 -42.19 13.10
N LYS A 3 -16.38 -41.18 12.71
CA LYS A 3 -15.84 -39.95 12.10
C LYS A 3 -14.92 -39.29 13.12
N PRO A 4 -13.71 -38.84 12.74
CA PRO A 4 -12.86 -38.11 13.67
C PRO A 4 -13.61 -36.85 14.13
N LYS A 5 -13.72 -36.69 15.44
CA LYS A 5 -14.22 -35.46 16.08
C LYS A 5 -13.33 -34.31 15.63
N GLU A 6 -13.90 -33.31 14.98
CA GLU A 6 -13.26 -32.02 14.76
C GLU A 6 -12.87 -31.46 16.12
N THR A 7 -11.58 -31.46 16.44
CA THR A 7 -11.08 -30.85 17.66
C THR A 7 -11.07 -29.34 17.48
N GLU A 8 -11.74 -28.64 18.40
CA GLU A 8 -11.76 -27.18 18.61
C GLU A 8 -10.34 -26.61 18.84
N ASN A 9 -9.51 -26.61 17.80
CA ASN A 9 -8.35 -25.72 17.73
C ASN A 9 -8.72 -24.59 16.77
N ASP A 10 -9.02 -23.43 17.36
CA ASP A 10 -9.37 -22.17 16.69
C ASP A 10 -8.63 -21.99 15.36
N ILE A 11 -9.40 -22.07 14.27
CA ILE A 11 -8.92 -21.92 12.91
C ILE A 11 -8.53 -20.45 12.73
N VAL A 12 -7.24 -20.14 12.91
CA VAL A 12 -6.71 -18.84 12.48
C VAL A 12 -7.12 -18.65 11.01
N PRO A 13 -7.84 -17.56 10.66
CA PRO A 13 -8.29 -17.36 9.31
C PRO A 13 -7.10 -17.47 8.36
N ARG A 14 -7.21 -18.34 7.34
CA ARG A 14 -6.19 -18.47 6.28
C ARG A 14 -5.99 -17.17 5.50
N THR A 15 -6.77 -16.13 5.78
CA THR A 15 -6.70 -14.82 5.13
C THR A 15 -6.34 -13.71 6.11
N ASP A 16 -5.70 -12.66 5.61
CA ASP A 16 -5.50 -11.43 6.37
C ASP A 16 -6.75 -10.54 6.46
N GLU A 17 -6.64 -9.40 7.16
CA GLU A 17 -7.72 -8.43 7.37
C GLU A 17 -8.28 -7.80 6.08
N TYR A 18 -7.56 -7.92 4.96
CA TYR A 18 -8.01 -7.46 3.64
C TYR A 18 -8.48 -8.62 2.74
N GLY A 19 -8.45 -9.86 3.24
CA GLY A 19 -8.91 -11.04 2.53
C GLY A 19 -7.84 -11.72 1.65
N PHE A 20 -6.56 -11.41 1.80
CA PHE A 20 -5.49 -12.13 1.10
C PHE A 20 -5.17 -13.44 1.79
N VAL A 21 -5.18 -14.54 1.04
CA VAL A 21 -4.78 -15.86 1.53
C VAL A 21 -3.29 -15.84 1.88
N ARG A 22 -2.98 -16.35 3.07
CA ARG A 22 -1.62 -16.50 3.56
C ARG A 22 -0.97 -17.75 2.95
N PRO A 23 0.34 -17.72 2.65
CA PRO A 23 1.07 -18.89 2.17
C PRO A 23 0.96 -20.09 3.12
N THR A 24 1.18 -21.30 2.60
CA THR A 24 1.15 -22.52 3.41
C THR A 24 2.24 -22.51 4.49
N GLU A 25 3.39 -21.93 4.18
CA GLU A 25 4.56 -21.82 5.05
C GLU A 25 4.48 -20.59 5.98
N PHE A 26 3.30 -19.96 6.09
CA PHE A 26 3.12 -18.81 6.95
C PHE A 26 3.28 -19.21 8.43
N ASP A 27 4.17 -18.52 9.13
CA ASP A 27 4.40 -18.75 10.56
C ASP A 27 3.29 -18.11 11.39
N TYR A 28 2.23 -18.88 11.63
CA TYR A 28 1.10 -18.46 12.45
C TYR A 28 1.48 -18.25 13.92
N VAL A 29 2.42 -19.03 14.46
CA VAL A 29 2.83 -18.92 15.86
C VAL A 29 3.52 -17.58 16.08
N PHE A 30 4.54 -17.28 15.27
CA PHE A 30 5.22 -15.99 15.31
C PHE A 30 4.25 -14.83 15.10
N TYR A 31 3.35 -14.96 14.11
CA TYR A 31 2.40 -13.91 13.80
C TYR A 31 1.41 -13.63 14.94
N GLU A 32 0.88 -14.66 15.60
CA GLU A 32 -0.01 -14.52 16.75
C GLU A 32 0.71 -13.91 17.97
N GLU A 33 1.95 -14.32 18.24
CA GLU A 33 2.78 -13.73 19.28
C GLU A 33 3.09 -12.24 19.01
N PHE A 34 3.39 -11.91 17.76
CA PHE A 34 3.54 -10.53 17.31
C PHE A 34 2.22 -9.75 17.48
N LEU A 35 1.10 -10.28 16.96
CA LEU A 35 -0.20 -9.64 17.02
C LEU A 35 -0.64 -9.38 18.45
N THR A 36 -0.48 -10.34 19.35
CA THR A 36 -0.84 -10.20 20.77
C THR A 36 -0.13 -9.00 21.39
N ARG A 37 1.20 -8.88 21.18
CA ARG A 37 1.97 -7.71 21.64
C ARG A 37 1.55 -6.43 20.92
N TYR A 38 1.27 -6.53 19.62
CA TYR A 38 0.92 -5.39 18.80
C TYR A 38 -0.50 -4.86 19.07
N HIS A 39 -1.43 -5.70 19.49
CA HIS A 39 -2.82 -5.32 19.83
C HIS A 39 -2.88 -4.28 20.94
N VAL A 40 -2.02 -4.37 21.95
CA VAL A 40 -1.91 -3.34 23.00
C VAL A 40 -1.54 -1.98 22.40
N VAL A 41 -0.63 -1.99 21.43
CA VAL A 41 -0.18 -0.79 20.72
C VAL A 41 -1.30 -0.26 19.81
N LEU A 42 -1.99 -1.13 19.08
CA LEU A 42 -3.13 -0.78 18.22
C LEU A 42 -4.27 -0.18 19.04
N ASN A 43 -4.66 -0.78 20.16
CA ASN A 43 -5.72 -0.28 21.04
C ASN A 43 -5.41 1.12 21.56
N ARG A 44 -4.17 1.35 22.03
CA ARG A 44 -3.73 2.68 22.48
C ARG A 44 -3.78 3.71 21.34
N ARG A 45 -3.46 3.32 20.10
CA ARG A 45 -3.54 4.20 18.93
C ARG A 45 -4.99 4.47 18.55
N ALA A 46 -5.85 3.46 18.53
CA ALA A 46 -7.27 3.57 18.22
C ALA A 46 -7.97 4.55 19.17
N MET A 47 -7.72 4.48 20.49
CA MET A 47 -8.24 5.45 21.45
C MET A 47 -7.80 6.89 21.15
N LYS A 48 -6.53 7.07 20.79
CA LYS A 48 -5.98 8.39 20.42
C LYS A 48 -6.61 8.94 19.14
N TRP A 49 -6.84 8.07 18.15
CA TRP A 49 -7.52 8.43 16.91
C TRP A 49 -8.99 8.76 17.17
N SER A 50 -9.71 7.94 17.95
CA SER A 50 -11.09 8.21 18.35
C SER A 50 -11.23 9.59 19.01
N LYS A 51 -10.33 9.95 19.94
CA LYS A 51 -10.31 11.28 20.55
C LYS A 51 -10.01 12.40 19.55
N LEU A 52 -9.11 12.16 18.59
CA LEU A 52 -8.80 13.13 17.53
C LEU A 52 -10.04 13.36 16.64
N MET A 53 -10.72 12.28 16.23
CA MET A 53 -11.87 12.34 15.34
C MET A 53 -13.12 12.94 16.01
N LYS A 54 -13.34 12.68 17.31
CA LYS A 54 -14.47 13.28 18.06
C LYS A 54 -14.34 14.79 18.26
N ASN A 55 -13.10 15.27 18.45
CA ASN A 55 -12.85 16.66 18.84
C ASN A 55 -12.56 17.59 17.66
N SER A 56 -12.59 17.08 16.43
CA SER A 56 -12.12 17.81 15.26
C SER A 56 -13.20 17.83 14.19
N LYS A 57 -13.63 19.03 13.78
CA LYS A 57 -14.59 19.21 12.68
C LYS A 57 -13.99 18.80 11.34
N ALA A 58 -12.67 18.86 11.20
CA ALA A 58 -11.93 18.49 9.99
C ALA A 58 -10.50 18.08 10.34
N VAL A 59 -9.93 17.11 9.60
CA VAL A 59 -8.57 16.60 9.86
C VAL A 59 -7.53 17.62 9.40
N GLU A 60 -7.07 18.45 10.34
CA GLU A 60 -6.05 19.47 10.07
C GLU A 60 -4.64 18.88 9.90
N LYS A 61 -3.93 19.33 8.86
CA LYS A 61 -2.54 18.92 8.62
C LYS A 61 -1.59 19.62 9.60
N ASN A 62 -1.36 19.00 10.76
CA ASN A 62 -0.43 19.49 11.78
C ASN A 62 0.58 18.41 12.24
N LEU A 63 1.53 18.79 13.10
CA LEU A 63 2.58 17.90 13.61
C LEU A 63 2.03 16.68 14.38
N LYS A 64 0.89 16.83 15.06
CA LYS A 64 0.23 15.76 15.80
C LYS A 64 -0.37 14.74 14.83
N VAL A 65 -1.15 15.19 13.85
CA VAL A 65 -1.74 14.34 12.80
C VAL A 65 -0.64 13.64 12.01
N LYS A 66 0.42 14.35 11.62
CA LYS A 66 1.60 13.75 10.99
C LYS A 66 2.20 12.61 11.81
N ARG A 67 2.39 12.83 13.12
CA ARG A 67 2.93 11.80 14.03
C ARG A 67 2.01 10.59 14.14
N TYR A 68 0.69 10.80 14.09
CA TYR A 68 -0.29 9.72 14.18
C TYR A 68 -0.30 8.90 12.90
N ILE A 69 -0.32 9.55 11.73
CA ILE A 69 -0.25 8.90 10.43
C ILE A 69 1.02 8.07 10.28
N ARG A 70 2.18 8.58 10.72
CA ARG A 70 3.44 7.81 10.74
C ARG A 70 3.39 6.55 11.61
N LYS A 71 2.50 6.52 12.60
CA LYS A 71 2.25 5.38 13.49
C LYS A 71 1.09 4.50 12.99
N GLY A 72 0.51 4.81 11.83
CA GLY A 72 -0.59 4.06 11.25
C GLY A 72 -1.96 4.63 11.62
N ILE A 73 -2.82 4.65 10.62
CA ILE A 73 -4.24 5.00 10.72
C ILE A 73 -5.03 3.69 10.97
N PRO A 74 -5.90 3.63 12.00
CA PRO A 74 -6.81 2.51 12.22
C PRO A 74 -7.69 2.26 10.99
N ASN A 75 -8.01 1.00 10.73
CA ASN A 75 -8.65 0.58 9.50
C ASN A 75 -9.98 1.32 9.25
N GLU A 76 -10.77 1.49 10.30
CA GLU A 76 -12.06 2.19 10.29
C GLU A 76 -11.97 3.67 9.88
N TYR A 77 -10.80 4.29 10.01
CA TYR A 77 -10.59 5.69 9.65
C TYR A 77 -9.84 5.87 8.33
N ARG A 78 -9.22 4.82 7.76
CA ARG A 78 -8.35 4.95 6.57
C ARG A 78 -9.06 5.60 5.38
N SER A 79 -10.26 5.14 5.03
CA SER A 79 -11.02 5.67 3.88
C SER A 79 -11.18 7.19 3.97
N HIS A 80 -11.68 7.67 5.10
CA HIS A 80 -11.90 9.09 5.35
C HIS A 80 -10.58 9.88 5.42
N ILE A 81 -9.60 9.40 6.21
CA ILE A 81 -8.33 10.11 6.37
C ILE A 81 -7.56 10.19 5.04
N TRP A 82 -7.49 9.10 4.27
CA TRP A 82 -6.83 9.09 2.97
C TRP A 82 -7.46 10.08 1.99
N MET A 83 -8.80 10.14 1.94
CA MET A 83 -9.53 11.12 1.12
C MET A 83 -9.14 12.56 1.48
N VAL A 84 -9.10 12.89 2.77
CA VAL A 84 -8.76 14.24 3.23
C VAL A 84 -7.29 14.57 2.99
N VAL A 85 -6.36 13.69 3.38
CA VAL A 85 -4.93 14.04 3.35
C VAL A 85 -4.34 14.05 1.94
N SER A 86 -4.85 13.20 1.04
CA SER A 86 -4.49 13.21 -0.38
C SER A 86 -5.05 14.42 -1.13
N GLY A 87 -6.13 15.03 -0.62
CA GLY A 87 -6.89 16.07 -1.31
C GLY A 87 -8.01 15.53 -2.21
N ALA A 88 -8.18 14.20 -2.29
CA ALA A 88 -9.24 13.58 -3.09
C ALA A 88 -10.65 13.98 -2.63
N GLN A 89 -10.87 14.21 -1.33
CA GLN A 89 -12.16 14.69 -0.81
C GLN A 89 -12.54 16.03 -1.45
N ALA A 90 -11.62 17.01 -1.41
CA ALA A 90 -11.85 18.33 -1.97
C ALA A 90 -12.05 18.29 -3.49
N GLN A 91 -11.29 17.43 -4.19
CA GLN A 91 -11.49 17.22 -5.63
C GLN A 91 -12.86 16.62 -5.94
N MET A 92 -13.31 15.64 -5.17
CA MET A 92 -14.62 15.02 -5.34
C MET A 92 -15.76 16.01 -5.07
N GLU A 93 -15.64 16.82 -4.01
CA GLU A 93 -16.64 17.87 -3.66
C GLU A 93 -16.71 18.99 -4.70
N THR A 94 -15.57 19.35 -5.31
CA THR A 94 -15.51 20.37 -6.36
C THR A 94 -16.01 19.84 -7.71
N ASN A 95 -16.07 18.52 -7.91
CA ASN A 95 -16.43 17.88 -9.18
C ASN A 95 -17.55 16.83 -8.99
N PRO A 96 -18.75 17.23 -8.55
CA PRO A 96 -19.84 16.30 -8.31
C PRO A 96 -20.25 15.57 -9.61
N GLY A 97 -20.42 14.25 -9.54
CA GLY A 97 -20.81 13.42 -10.70
C GLY A 97 -19.70 13.16 -11.72
N TYR A 98 -18.48 13.69 -11.50
CA TYR A 98 -17.38 13.56 -12.47
C TYR A 98 -16.99 12.12 -12.76
N TYR A 99 -16.95 11.25 -11.74
CA TYR A 99 -16.64 9.84 -11.93
C TYR A 99 -17.65 9.16 -12.86
N GLN A 100 -18.95 9.41 -12.63
CA GLN A 100 -20.02 8.87 -13.45
C GLN A 100 -19.89 9.35 -14.89
N HIS A 101 -19.73 10.66 -15.09
CA HIS A 101 -19.53 11.25 -16.42
C HIS A 101 -18.29 10.71 -17.13
N ALA A 102 -17.14 10.63 -16.44
CA ALA A 102 -15.90 10.10 -17.00
C ALA A 102 -16.07 8.64 -17.45
N PHE A 103 -16.78 7.83 -16.66
CA PHE A 103 -17.04 6.43 -16.98
C PHE A 103 -18.05 6.23 -18.13
N THR A 104 -19.09 7.07 -18.22
CA THR A 104 -20.16 6.93 -19.24
C THR A 104 -19.80 7.57 -20.58
N GLU A 105 -19.11 8.72 -20.57
CA GLU A 105 -18.92 9.55 -21.77
C GLU A 105 -17.51 9.48 -22.36
N GLY A 106 -16.57 8.81 -21.69
CA GLY A 106 -15.22 8.65 -22.22
C GLY A 106 -15.20 7.72 -23.44
N GLU A 107 -14.52 8.12 -24.52
CA GLU A 107 -14.15 7.19 -25.60
C GLU A 107 -13.44 5.97 -24.99
N ARG A 108 -14.05 4.79 -25.14
CA ARG A 108 -13.45 3.55 -24.65
C ARG A 108 -12.30 3.18 -25.57
N ASN A 109 -11.09 3.53 -25.16
CA ASN A 109 -9.89 3.06 -25.82
C ASN A 109 -9.82 1.53 -25.67
N ALA A 110 -10.06 0.78 -26.75
CA ALA A 110 -10.06 -0.68 -26.76
C ALA A 110 -8.73 -1.25 -26.21
N LYS A 111 -7.60 -0.61 -26.53
CA LYS A 111 -6.28 -1.03 -26.02
C LYS A 111 -6.19 -0.89 -24.49
N LEU A 112 -6.75 0.18 -23.93
CA LEU A 112 -6.82 0.37 -22.48
C LEU A 112 -7.70 -0.69 -21.83
N VAL A 113 -8.86 -0.98 -22.41
CA VAL A 113 -9.81 -1.98 -21.91
C VAL A 113 -9.17 -3.37 -21.91
N ASP A 114 -8.48 -3.75 -22.99
CA ASP A 114 -7.77 -5.02 -23.09
C ASP A 114 -6.68 -5.13 -22.03
N LEU A 115 -5.85 -4.10 -21.87
CA LEU A 115 -4.80 -4.05 -20.84
C LEU A 115 -5.37 -4.22 -19.42
N VAL A 116 -6.41 -3.45 -19.08
CA VAL A 116 -7.06 -3.53 -17.76
C VAL A 116 -7.65 -4.92 -17.55
N THR A 117 -8.29 -5.51 -18.57
CA THR A 117 -8.90 -6.84 -18.47
C THR A 117 -7.86 -7.94 -18.28
N THR A 118 -6.75 -7.89 -19.03
CA THR A 118 -5.62 -8.81 -18.85
C THR A 118 -5.05 -8.70 -17.44
N ASP A 119 -4.87 -7.47 -16.94
CA ASP A 119 -4.27 -7.23 -15.62
C ASP A 119 -5.18 -7.60 -14.46
N LEU A 120 -6.49 -7.38 -14.58
CA LEU A 120 -7.45 -7.77 -13.55
C LEU A 120 -7.43 -9.27 -13.27
N ASN A 121 -7.27 -10.09 -14.31
CA ASN A 121 -7.20 -11.56 -14.18
C ASN A 121 -6.00 -12.04 -13.35
N ARG A 122 -4.94 -11.22 -13.27
CA ARG A 122 -3.71 -11.48 -12.50
C ARG A 122 -3.55 -10.57 -11.27
N THR A 123 -4.52 -9.68 -11.01
CA THR A 123 -4.48 -8.75 -9.88
C THR A 123 -5.16 -9.37 -8.68
N PHE A 124 -4.37 -9.64 -7.63
CA PHE A 124 -4.83 -10.24 -6.38
C PHE A 124 -5.53 -11.61 -6.53
N PRO A 125 -4.92 -12.59 -7.23
CA PRO A 125 -5.52 -13.91 -7.43
C PRO A 125 -5.82 -14.64 -6.10
N ASP A 126 -5.04 -14.34 -5.07
CA ASP A 126 -5.15 -14.94 -3.74
C ASP A 126 -6.09 -14.17 -2.80
N ASN A 127 -6.78 -13.12 -3.27
CA ASN A 127 -7.74 -12.40 -2.45
C ASN A 127 -9.16 -12.97 -2.62
N VAL A 128 -9.82 -13.26 -1.50
CA VAL A 128 -11.15 -13.89 -1.49
C VAL A 128 -12.25 -13.09 -2.19
N LYS A 129 -12.06 -11.77 -2.34
CA LYS A 129 -13.00 -10.87 -3.04
C LYS A 129 -12.59 -10.55 -4.49
N PHE A 130 -11.35 -10.83 -4.89
CA PHE A 130 -10.85 -10.54 -6.24
C PHE A 130 -10.53 -11.78 -7.06
N ARG A 131 -10.57 -12.99 -6.49
CA ARG A 131 -10.47 -14.24 -7.25
C ARG A 131 -11.68 -14.46 -8.16
N LYS A 132 -11.49 -15.17 -9.28
CA LYS A 132 -12.57 -15.45 -10.26
C LYS A 132 -13.78 -16.16 -9.68
N SER A 133 -13.57 -16.99 -8.65
CA SER A 133 -14.62 -17.74 -7.97
C SER A 133 -15.33 -16.96 -6.85
N ALA A 134 -14.99 -15.68 -6.64
CA ALA A 134 -15.60 -14.86 -5.60
C ALA A 134 -17.07 -14.56 -5.90
N ASN A 135 -17.93 -14.63 -4.87
CA ASN A 135 -19.33 -14.25 -4.95
C ASN A 135 -19.76 -13.51 -3.67
N PRO A 136 -20.04 -12.19 -3.72
CA PRO A 136 -19.82 -11.29 -4.85
C PRO A 136 -18.33 -10.99 -5.11
N SER A 137 -17.97 -10.73 -6.36
CA SER A 137 -16.60 -10.35 -6.78
C SER A 137 -16.46 -8.83 -6.91
N LEU A 138 -15.33 -8.29 -6.44
CA LEU A 138 -14.96 -6.87 -6.58
C LEU A 138 -14.16 -6.57 -7.86
N GLN A 139 -13.92 -7.56 -8.72
CA GLN A 139 -13.20 -7.34 -9.99
C GLN A 139 -13.92 -6.32 -10.88
N LYS A 140 -15.26 -6.32 -10.88
CA LYS A 140 -16.07 -5.37 -11.65
C LYS A 140 -15.92 -3.94 -11.13
N ASP A 141 -15.89 -3.77 -9.81
CA ASP A 141 -15.70 -2.44 -9.20
C ASP A 141 -14.31 -1.89 -9.50
N LEU A 142 -13.27 -2.74 -9.40
CA LEU A 142 -11.91 -2.37 -9.77
C LEU A 142 -11.80 -2.04 -11.26
N TYR A 143 -12.41 -2.84 -12.13
CA TYR A 143 -12.49 -2.56 -13.56
C TYR A 143 -13.04 -1.16 -13.83
N ASN A 144 -14.18 -0.80 -13.23
CA ASN A 144 -14.83 0.49 -13.47
C ASN A 144 -13.92 1.67 -13.08
N VAL A 145 -13.25 1.57 -11.93
CA VAL A 145 -12.33 2.60 -11.46
C VAL A 145 -11.11 2.74 -12.38
N LEU A 146 -10.51 1.63 -12.81
CA LEU A 146 -9.32 1.65 -13.66
C LEU A 146 -9.62 2.20 -15.06
N VAL A 147 -10.76 1.85 -15.63
CA VAL A 147 -11.19 2.39 -16.94
C VAL A 147 -11.45 3.89 -16.83
N ALA A 148 -12.23 4.32 -15.84
CA ALA A 148 -12.51 5.74 -15.63
C ALA A 148 -11.22 6.56 -15.42
N TYR A 149 -10.26 6.01 -14.66
CA TYR A 149 -8.98 6.67 -14.44
C TYR A 149 -8.12 6.75 -15.71
N GLY A 150 -8.03 5.66 -16.49
CA GLY A 150 -7.27 5.65 -17.74
C GLY A 150 -7.87 6.60 -18.81
N GLN A 151 -9.19 6.82 -18.78
CA GLN A 151 -9.85 7.83 -19.61
C GLN A 151 -9.57 9.26 -19.14
N HIS A 152 -9.57 9.49 -17.82
CA HIS A 152 -9.23 10.77 -17.22
C HIS A 152 -7.77 11.17 -17.48
N ASN A 153 -6.82 10.24 -17.38
CA ASN A 153 -5.39 10.51 -17.49
C ASN A 153 -4.71 9.67 -18.59
N LYS A 154 -4.84 10.14 -19.83
CA LYS A 154 -4.31 9.48 -21.03
C LYS A 154 -2.78 9.34 -21.06
N ASN A 155 -2.04 10.12 -20.26
CA ASN A 155 -0.58 10.17 -20.27
C ASN A 155 0.10 9.22 -19.28
N VAL A 156 -0.61 8.77 -18.23
CA VAL A 156 -0.01 8.02 -17.11
C VAL A 156 -0.29 6.51 -17.20
N GLY A 157 -1.37 6.09 -17.87
CA GLY A 157 -1.72 4.67 -17.99
C GLY A 157 -2.02 3.99 -16.65
N TYR A 158 -2.03 2.65 -16.63
CA TYR A 158 -2.24 1.81 -15.45
C TYR A 158 -0.89 1.36 -14.84
N CYS A 159 -0.76 1.43 -13.52
CA CYS A 159 0.43 0.97 -12.79
C CYS A 159 0.03 0.21 -11.52
N GLN A 160 0.65 -0.95 -11.28
CA GLN A 160 0.39 -1.81 -10.13
C GLN A 160 1.22 -1.38 -8.91
N THR A 161 0.61 -1.24 -7.73
CA THR A 161 1.32 -0.89 -6.49
C THR A 161 0.73 -1.61 -5.28
N VAL A 162 1.59 -2.17 -4.42
CA VAL A 162 1.18 -3.00 -3.27
C VAL A 162 2.12 -2.77 -2.08
N LEU A 163 1.96 -1.68 -1.30
CA LEU A 163 2.75 -1.50 -0.07
C LEU A 163 1.96 -0.82 1.05
N ARG A 164 2.05 -1.33 2.28
CA ARG A 164 1.40 -0.79 3.51
C ARG A 164 1.93 0.59 3.98
N ILE A 165 2.55 1.34 3.09
CA ILE A 165 3.14 2.67 3.31
C ILE A 165 2.21 3.81 2.87
N TRP A 166 1.01 3.47 2.41
CA TRP A 166 0.00 4.37 1.87
C TRP A 166 -0.35 5.52 2.81
N ASP A 167 -0.52 5.25 4.11
CA ASP A 167 -0.77 6.28 5.14
C ASP A 167 0.23 7.43 5.03
N CYS A 168 1.52 7.09 4.96
CA CYS A 168 2.60 8.05 4.86
C CYS A 168 2.75 8.60 3.44
N LEU A 169 2.51 7.79 2.41
CA LEU A 169 2.62 8.22 1.02
C LEU A 169 1.59 9.30 0.70
N PHE A 170 0.32 9.11 1.09
CA PHE A 170 -0.73 10.10 0.86
C PHE A 170 -0.52 11.39 1.67
N PHE A 171 0.09 11.30 2.86
CA PHE A 171 0.34 12.49 3.68
C PHE A 171 1.65 13.22 3.34
N GLU A 172 2.74 12.50 3.07
CA GLU A 172 4.09 13.06 2.91
C GLU A 172 4.64 12.99 1.46
N GLY A 173 3.93 12.31 0.55
CA GLY A 173 4.25 12.18 -0.87
C GLY A 173 5.35 11.15 -1.18
N SER A 174 5.77 11.13 -2.45
CA SER A 174 6.65 10.09 -3.03
C SER A 174 8.02 9.93 -2.37
N LYS A 175 8.45 10.86 -1.50
CA LYS A 175 9.66 10.70 -0.67
C LYS A 175 9.62 9.44 0.21
N ILE A 176 8.43 8.96 0.55
CA ILE A 176 8.25 7.73 1.33
C ILE A 176 8.75 6.51 0.56
N LEU A 177 8.58 6.46 -0.77
CA LEU A 177 9.07 5.36 -1.60
C LEU A 177 10.60 5.24 -1.51
N PHE A 178 11.31 6.36 -1.59
CA PHE A 178 12.77 6.39 -1.45
C PHE A 178 13.22 5.97 -0.05
N ARG A 179 12.52 6.41 1.01
CA ARG A 179 12.84 6.01 2.39
C ARG A 179 12.71 4.50 2.57
N VAL A 180 11.64 3.92 2.04
CA VAL A 180 11.37 2.48 2.08
C VAL A 180 12.47 1.73 1.32
N ALA A 181 12.75 2.11 0.07
CA ALA A 181 13.78 1.48 -0.74
C ALA A 181 15.16 1.53 -0.08
N LEU A 182 15.59 2.71 0.39
CA LEU A 182 16.90 2.87 1.05
C LEU A 182 17.01 2.07 2.35
N THR A 183 15.91 1.95 3.12
CA THR A 183 15.90 1.16 4.36
C THR A 183 16.03 -0.33 4.05
N LEU A 184 15.28 -0.83 3.06
CA LEU A 184 15.37 -2.23 2.62
C LEU A 184 16.77 -2.57 2.12
N ILE A 185 17.37 -1.71 1.29
CA ILE A 185 18.73 -1.90 0.78
C ILE A 185 19.74 -1.90 1.93
N LYS A 186 19.65 -0.93 2.85
CA LYS A 186 20.61 -0.78 3.95
C LYS A 186 20.56 -1.96 4.93
N GLN A 187 19.35 -2.43 5.25
CA GLN A 187 19.16 -3.57 6.16
C GLN A 187 19.65 -4.90 5.57
N ASN A 188 19.65 -5.02 4.24
CA ASN A 188 20.04 -6.24 3.54
C ASN A 188 21.35 -6.05 2.76
N GLN A 189 22.18 -5.07 3.16
CA GLN A 189 23.36 -4.69 2.41
C GLN A 189 24.36 -5.84 2.29
N SER A 190 24.62 -6.59 3.37
CA SER A 190 25.51 -7.76 3.33
C SER A 190 25.03 -8.81 2.33
N PHE A 191 23.75 -9.17 2.40
CA PHE A 191 23.13 -10.13 1.49
C PHE A 191 23.12 -9.66 0.03
N ILE A 192 22.92 -8.36 -0.23
CA ILE A 192 22.99 -7.81 -1.59
C ILE A 192 24.44 -7.85 -2.13
N LEU A 193 25.43 -7.60 -1.27
CA LEU A 193 26.86 -7.60 -1.65
C LEU A 193 27.41 -9.00 -1.96
N GLU A 194 26.72 -10.06 -1.54
CA GLU A 194 27.07 -11.45 -1.88
C GLU A 194 26.71 -11.84 -3.33
N ALA A 195 25.86 -11.05 -3.99
CA ALA A 195 25.45 -11.30 -5.38
C ALA A 195 26.64 -11.21 -6.34
N ARG A 196 26.78 -12.20 -7.23
CA ARG A 196 27.94 -12.29 -8.15
C ARG A 196 27.65 -11.78 -9.55
N ASN A 197 26.37 -11.60 -9.87
CA ASN A 197 25.90 -11.17 -11.18
C ASN A 197 24.57 -10.42 -11.06
N PHE A 198 24.12 -9.83 -12.17
CA PHE A 198 22.89 -9.04 -12.20
C PHE A 198 21.61 -9.84 -11.84
N PRO A 199 21.40 -11.07 -12.34
CA PRO A 199 20.32 -11.94 -11.89
C PRO A 199 20.28 -12.15 -10.36
N ASP A 200 21.42 -12.42 -9.73
CA ASP A 200 21.52 -12.60 -8.27
C ASP A 200 21.05 -11.35 -7.54
N VAL A 201 21.46 -10.16 -8.02
CA VAL A 201 21.01 -8.89 -7.45
C VAL A 201 19.49 -8.78 -7.56
N CYS A 202 18.91 -9.07 -8.73
CA CYS A 202 17.46 -9.00 -8.93
C CYS A 202 16.70 -9.93 -7.98
N ASP A 203 17.21 -11.14 -7.74
CA ASP A 203 16.61 -12.09 -6.82
C ASP A 203 16.77 -11.67 -5.36
N SER A 204 17.90 -11.06 -5.00
CA SER A 204 18.07 -10.43 -3.69
C SER A 204 16.99 -9.36 -3.47
N PHE A 205 16.78 -8.47 -4.45
CA PHE A 205 15.74 -7.43 -4.34
C PHE A 205 14.31 -7.99 -4.22
N LYS A 206 13.99 -9.14 -4.83
CA LYS A 206 12.70 -9.82 -4.63
C LYS A 206 12.57 -10.46 -3.25
N LYS A 207 13.68 -10.91 -2.65
CA LYS A 207 13.70 -11.56 -1.34
C LYS A 207 13.59 -10.56 -0.20
N ILE A 208 14.25 -9.40 -0.29
CA ILE A 208 14.26 -8.38 0.78
C ILE A 208 12.89 -7.75 1.04
N THR A 209 11.93 -7.89 0.11
CA THR A 209 10.54 -7.45 0.31
C THR A 209 9.70 -8.45 1.10
N LYS A 210 10.30 -9.55 1.57
CA LYS A 210 9.69 -10.61 2.38
C LYS A 210 10.47 -10.77 3.69
N GLY A 211 9.91 -11.53 4.63
CA GLY A 211 10.57 -11.88 5.90
C GLY A 211 10.11 -11.08 7.12
N GLU A 212 10.71 -11.38 8.26
CA GLU A 212 10.28 -10.88 9.58
C GLU A 212 10.35 -9.35 9.67
N PHE A 213 11.44 -8.75 9.20
CA PHE A 213 11.66 -7.30 9.27
C PHE A 213 10.56 -6.48 8.59
N VAL A 214 10.09 -6.92 7.42
CA VAL A 214 8.99 -6.24 6.70
C VAL A 214 7.61 -6.63 7.22
N THR A 215 7.51 -7.78 7.88
CA THR A 215 6.27 -8.28 8.50
C THR A 215 5.96 -7.52 9.79
N ASP A 216 6.98 -7.21 10.60
CA ASP A 216 6.88 -6.25 11.71
C ASP A 216 6.77 -4.82 11.16
N CYS A 217 5.56 -4.47 10.74
CA CYS A 217 5.27 -3.15 10.20
C CYS A 217 5.56 -2.02 11.20
N HIS A 218 5.57 -2.30 12.50
CA HIS A 218 5.83 -1.27 13.49
C HIS A 218 7.30 -0.88 13.50
N ILE A 219 8.19 -1.86 13.65
CA ILE A 219 9.64 -1.65 13.63
C ILE A 219 10.05 -1.13 12.27
N PHE A 220 9.55 -1.73 11.19
CA PHE A 220 9.82 -1.30 9.83
C PHE A 220 9.52 0.19 9.63
N MET A 221 8.31 0.62 9.98
CA MET A 221 7.91 2.02 9.82
C MET A 221 8.71 2.97 10.72
N GLN A 222 9.19 2.53 11.88
CA GLN A 222 10.14 3.34 12.66
C GLN A 222 11.48 3.50 11.93
N ARG A 223 12.03 2.41 11.38
CA ARG A 223 13.32 2.42 10.67
C ARG A 223 13.31 3.32 9.44
N ILE A 224 12.23 3.34 8.64
CA ILE A 224 12.19 4.19 7.42
C ILE A 224 12.30 5.69 7.70
N PHE A 225 11.95 6.13 8.92
CA PHE A 225 12.07 7.53 9.32
C PHE A 225 13.41 7.86 10.00
N VAL A 226 14.25 6.86 10.29
CA VAL A 226 15.53 7.03 10.98
C VAL A 226 16.70 6.69 10.05
N GLU A 227 16.71 5.51 9.44
CA GLU A 227 17.90 4.93 8.80
C GLU A 227 18.35 5.60 7.49
N PRO A 228 17.43 6.05 6.61
CA PRO A 228 17.82 6.81 5.42
C PRO A 228 18.30 8.24 5.75
N GLY A 229 18.20 8.68 7.02
CA GLY A 229 18.55 10.02 7.43
C GLY A 229 17.64 11.11 6.85
N SER A 230 18.23 12.29 6.62
CA SER A 230 17.53 13.43 6.03
C SER A 230 17.32 13.20 4.53
N LEU A 231 16.06 13.23 4.12
CA LEU A 231 15.66 13.15 2.71
C LEU A 231 14.61 14.22 2.46
N SER A 232 15.10 15.46 2.34
CA SER A 232 14.25 16.64 2.18
C SER A 232 13.63 16.66 0.78
N ARG A 233 12.45 17.28 0.64
CA ARG A 233 11.81 17.43 -0.67
C ARG A 233 12.64 18.34 -1.59
N ILE A 234 13.36 19.30 -1.03
CA ILE A 234 14.30 20.17 -1.75
C ILE A 234 15.41 19.32 -2.37
N THR A 235 16.04 18.44 -1.61
CA THR A 235 17.08 17.52 -2.10
C THR A 235 16.55 16.63 -3.21
N ILE A 236 15.37 16.02 -3.03
CA ILE A 236 14.76 15.15 -4.04
C ILE A 236 14.46 15.92 -5.33
N ASN A 237 13.93 17.14 -5.24
CA ASN A 237 13.61 17.95 -6.41
C ASN A 237 14.88 18.35 -7.17
N LYS A 238 15.94 18.78 -6.46
CA LYS A 238 17.25 19.05 -7.06
C LYS A 238 17.81 17.84 -7.80
N LEU A 239 17.77 16.65 -7.19
CA LEU A 239 18.23 15.42 -7.85
C LEU A 239 17.40 15.06 -9.09
N ARG A 240 16.08 15.29 -9.06
CA ARG A 240 15.20 15.07 -10.21
C ARG A 240 15.49 16.05 -11.35
N GLU A 241 15.75 17.32 -11.04
CA GLU A 241 16.13 18.32 -12.04
C GLU A 241 17.44 17.94 -12.72
N VAL A 242 18.47 17.59 -11.94
CA VAL A 242 19.75 17.11 -12.47
C VAL A 242 19.55 15.91 -13.40
N GLN A 243 18.75 14.91 -12.98
CA GLN A 243 18.52 13.73 -13.82
C GLN A 243 17.73 14.06 -15.09
N ARG A 244 16.73 14.94 -15.02
CA ARG A 244 15.98 15.37 -16.21
C ARG A 244 16.89 16.08 -17.21
N SER A 245 17.76 16.97 -16.73
CA SER A 245 18.72 17.65 -17.60
C SER A 245 19.65 16.67 -18.31
N ARG A 246 20.16 15.64 -17.61
CA ARG A 246 21.00 14.58 -18.23
C ARG A 246 20.26 13.80 -19.32
N LEU A 247 19.02 13.41 -19.06
CA LEU A 247 18.22 12.67 -20.04
C LEU A 247 17.92 13.48 -21.31
N LEU A 248 17.89 14.82 -21.19
CA LEU A 248 17.68 15.72 -22.33
C LEU A 248 18.98 16.00 -23.11
N THR A 249 20.15 15.82 -22.49
CA THR A 249 21.46 15.95 -23.16
C THR A 249 21.93 14.66 -23.83
N ASP A 250 21.42 13.51 -23.36
CA ASP A 250 21.74 12.18 -23.88
C ASP A 250 20.76 11.70 -24.99
N GLN A 251 19.84 12.57 -25.42
CA GLN A 251 18.92 12.38 -26.57
C GLN A 251 19.37 13.22 -27.77
#